data_AF-F6H6C5-F1
#
_entry.id   AF-F6H6C5-F1
#
_cell.length_a   1.000
_cell.length_b   1.000
_cell.length_c   1.000
_cell.angle_alpha   90.00
_cell.angle_beta   90.00
_cell.angle_gamma   90.00
#
_symmetry.space_group_name_H-M   'P 1'
#
loop_
_entity.id
_entity.type
_entity.pdbx_description
1 polymer ?
#
loop_
_entity_poly.entity_id
_entity_poly.type
_entity_poly.pdbx_seq_one_letter_code
_entity_poly.pdbx_strand_id
1 'polypeptide(L)'
;MASVEYPAINCRNHSAVDESDYPIVKALPSYGGTAGRFSSLILGTNLTDVVITGGNGTTNGQGDYGPPPAPGHEGPVIEGINYRDMVADNVTYPAQLHGISGGPFTGFCISNVTIGLTEESRKQQWDCDEVQGITSRVTPQPCDLLSPSKEILNCPFPKDLLPIEDVKLRICSYCETTSGMVARTIH
;
A
#
# COMPACT_ATOMS: atom_id res chain seq x y z
N MET A 1 58.75 -16.97 6.81
CA MET A 1 57.35 -16.52 6.87
C MET A 1 56.91 -16.17 5.47
N ALA A 2 55.89 -16.85 4.94
CA ALA A 2 55.32 -16.56 3.63
C ALA A 2 53.96 -15.88 3.84
N SER A 3 53.75 -14.76 3.15
CA SER A 3 52.46 -14.08 3.12
C SER A 3 51.68 -14.59 1.92
N VAL A 4 50.48 -15.14 2.15
CA VAL A 4 49.57 -15.52 1.06
C VAL A 4 48.43 -14.51 1.02
N GLU A 5 48.21 -13.92 -0.16
CA GLU A 5 47.17 -12.93 -0.40
C GLU A 5 45.93 -13.60 -1.00
N TYR A 6 44.76 -13.31 -0.44
CA TYR A 6 43.46 -13.78 -0.94
C TYR A 6 42.56 -12.59 -1.25
N PRO A 7 41.71 -12.66 -2.29
CA PRO A 7 40.72 -11.61 -2.55
C PRO A 7 39.73 -11.51 -1.38
N ALA A 8 39.46 -10.28 -0.91
CA ALA A 8 38.44 -10.03 0.10
C ALA A 8 37.04 -10.24 -0.49
N ILE A 9 36.26 -11.14 0.11
CA ILE A 9 34.86 -11.40 -0.23
C ILE A 9 33.99 -10.62 0.76
N ASN A 10 33.17 -9.69 0.26
CA ASN A 10 32.21 -8.94 1.05
C ASN A 10 30.78 -9.36 0.69
N CYS A 11 30.07 -9.96 1.63
CA CYS A 11 28.70 -10.43 1.43
C CYS A 11 27.68 -9.44 2.01
N ARG A 12 26.72 -9.00 1.20
CA ARG A 12 25.55 -8.23 1.66
C ARG A 12 24.30 -9.07 1.57
N ASN A 13 23.47 -8.97 2.60
CA ASN A 13 22.15 -9.57 2.65
C ASN A 13 21.12 -8.56 2.17
N HIS A 14 20.31 -8.96 1.18
CA HIS A 14 19.22 -8.18 0.63
C HIS A 14 17.94 -9.02 0.72
N SER A 15 16.88 -8.44 1.25
CA SER A 15 15.55 -9.03 1.13
C SER A 15 15.06 -8.85 -0.31
N ALA A 16 14.79 -9.95 -1.00
CA ALA A 16 14.28 -9.95 -2.37
C ALA A 16 13.15 -10.99 -2.52
N VAL A 17 12.23 -10.71 -3.42
CA VAL A 17 11.21 -11.66 -3.87
C VAL A 17 11.63 -12.15 -5.25
N ASP A 18 11.56 -13.46 -5.49
CA ASP A 18 11.73 -14.01 -6.83
C ASP A 18 10.42 -13.84 -7.61
N GLU A 19 10.48 -13.39 -8.87
CA GLU A 19 9.29 -13.21 -9.71
C GLU A 19 8.52 -14.52 -9.89
N SER A 20 9.20 -15.66 -9.92
CA SER A 20 8.58 -16.99 -10.03
C SER A 20 7.77 -17.39 -8.79
N ASP A 21 8.03 -16.74 -7.64
CA ASP A 21 7.28 -16.97 -6.40
C ASP A 21 6.00 -16.11 -6.33
N TYR A 22 5.76 -15.19 -7.29
CA TYR A 22 4.54 -14.38 -7.32
C TYR A 22 3.33 -15.19 -7.81
N PRO A 23 2.28 -15.36 -6.97
CA PRO A 23 1.09 -16.06 -7.38
C PRO A 23 0.31 -15.24 -8.40
N ILE A 24 -0.09 -15.91 -9.49
CA ILE A 24 -1.01 -15.35 -10.46
C ILE A 24 -2.40 -15.28 -9.82
N VAL A 25 -2.85 -14.07 -9.51
CA VAL A 25 -4.20 -13.82 -8.99
C VAL A 25 -5.17 -13.90 -10.16
N LYS A 26 -6.30 -14.60 -9.97
CA LYS A 26 -7.36 -14.64 -10.96
C LYS A 26 -7.80 -13.21 -11.30
N ALA A 27 -8.00 -12.92 -12.58
CA ALA A 27 -8.60 -11.65 -12.97
C ALA A 27 -9.94 -11.46 -12.25
N LEU A 28 -10.15 -10.25 -11.74
CA LEU A 28 -11.45 -9.88 -11.22
C LEU A 28 -12.46 -9.95 -12.38
N PRO A 29 -13.68 -10.49 -12.16
CA PRO A 29 -14.70 -10.62 -13.21
C PRO A 29 -14.95 -9.32 -13.98
N SER A 30 -14.80 -8.17 -13.31
CA SER A 30 -14.98 -6.83 -13.85
C SER A 30 -13.96 -6.41 -14.92
N TYR A 31 -12.80 -7.05 -15.01
CA TYR A 31 -11.75 -6.70 -16.00
C TYR A 31 -11.93 -7.40 -17.36
N GLY A 32 -12.98 -8.20 -17.54
CA GLY A 32 -13.33 -8.82 -18.83
C GLY A 32 -12.32 -9.83 -19.38
N GLY A 33 -11.25 -10.14 -18.64
CA GLY A 33 -10.19 -11.07 -19.04
C GLY A 33 -10.19 -12.35 -18.19
N THR A 34 -9.75 -13.45 -18.79
CA THR A 34 -9.48 -14.72 -18.09
C THR A 34 -8.00 -14.87 -17.71
N ALA A 35 -7.13 -14.02 -18.26
CA ALA A 35 -5.70 -14.02 -17.97
C ALA A 35 -5.48 -13.46 -16.56
N GLY A 36 -4.84 -14.26 -15.70
CA GLY A 36 -4.51 -13.81 -14.35
C GLY A 36 -3.50 -12.66 -14.37
N ARG A 37 -3.38 -11.99 -13.23
CA ARG A 37 -2.49 -10.84 -13.04
C ARG A 37 -1.57 -11.08 -11.85
N PHE A 38 -0.42 -10.45 -11.86
CA PHE A 38 0.36 -10.28 -10.63
C PHE A 38 -0.37 -9.30 -9.70
N SER A 39 -0.33 -9.59 -8.41
CA SER A 39 -0.71 -8.63 -7.37
C SER A 39 0.32 -7.48 -7.27
N SER A 40 -0.04 -6.40 -6.58
CA SER A 40 0.88 -5.29 -6.28
C SER A 40 2.17 -5.79 -5.61
N LEU A 41 3.30 -5.18 -5.97
CA LEU A 41 4.63 -5.46 -5.40
C LEU A 41 4.66 -5.27 -3.86
N ILE A 42 3.96 -4.25 -3.37
CA ILE A 42 3.75 -4.01 -1.94
C ILE A 42 2.26 -4.18 -1.68
N LEU A 43 1.90 -5.23 -0.95
CA LEU A 43 0.56 -5.45 -0.42
C LEU A 43 0.70 -5.62 1.10
N GLY A 44 -0.12 -4.89 1.86
CA GLY A 44 -0.26 -5.11 3.29
C GLY A 44 -1.74 -5.05 3.65
N THR A 45 -2.22 -6.09 4.33
CA THR A 45 -3.54 -6.13 4.95
C THR A 45 -3.40 -6.19 6.46
N ASN A 46 -4.46 -5.74 7.16
CA ASN A 46 -4.46 -5.68 8.63
C ASN A 46 -3.29 -4.89 9.23
N LEU A 47 -2.80 -3.89 8.50
CA LEU A 47 -1.79 -2.97 9.01
C LEU A 47 -2.45 -2.10 10.09
N THR A 48 -1.93 -2.20 11.31
CA THR A 48 -2.33 -1.38 12.47
C THR A 48 -1.11 -0.63 12.95
N ASP A 49 -1.31 0.54 13.57
CA ASP A 49 -0.23 1.42 14.02
C ASP A 49 0.71 1.84 12.87
N VAL A 50 0.12 2.07 11.70
CA VAL A 50 0.87 2.52 10.52
C VAL A 50 1.25 3.98 10.74
N VAL A 51 2.56 4.22 10.83
CA VAL A 51 3.13 5.56 10.79
C VAL A 51 3.66 5.85 9.40
N ILE A 52 2.98 6.74 8.67
CA ILE A 52 3.46 7.21 7.38
C ILE A 52 4.35 8.43 7.64
N THR A 53 5.67 8.23 7.55
CA THR A 53 6.67 9.31 7.64
C THR A 53 7.39 9.48 6.31
N GLY A 54 7.55 10.72 5.84
CA GLY A 54 8.27 11.02 4.59
C GLY A 54 7.86 12.37 4.01
N GLY A 55 8.75 12.97 3.20
CA GLY A 55 8.65 14.34 2.70
C GLY A 55 7.31 14.67 2.02
N ASN A 56 6.40 15.29 2.79
CA ASN A 56 5.08 15.74 2.36
C ASN A 56 4.19 14.60 1.85
N GLY A 57 4.02 13.56 2.68
CA GLY A 57 3.23 12.37 2.35
C GLY A 57 1.80 12.70 1.85
N THR A 58 1.30 11.88 0.93
CA THR A 58 -0.05 12.01 0.33
C THR A 58 -0.65 10.62 0.17
N THR A 59 -1.93 10.45 0.53
CA THR A 59 -2.67 9.20 0.30
C THR A 59 -3.61 9.37 -0.90
N ASN A 60 -3.42 8.58 -1.96
CA ASN A 60 -4.27 8.66 -3.16
C ASN A 60 -4.98 7.34 -3.41
N GLY A 61 -6.31 7.39 -3.45
CA GLY A 61 -7.17 6.29 -3.89
C GLY A 61 -8.01 6.77 -5.07
N GLN A 62 -7.44 6.69 -6.28
CA GLN A 62 -8.13 7.05 -7.53
C GLN A 62 -8.42 5.81 -8.35
N GLY A 63 -9.65 5.70 -8.86
CA GLY A 63 -10.01 4.72 -9.89
C GLY A 63 -10.24 5.39 -11.23
N ASP A 64 -9.25 5.36 -12.13
CA ASP A 64 -9.50 5.63 -13.55
C ASP A 64 -9.68 4.30 -14.28
N TYR A 65 -10.91 4.03 -14.72
CA TYR A 65 -11.27 2.83 -15.47
C TYR A 65 -11.60 3.17 -16.92
N GLY A 66 -10.80 4.01 -17.59
CA GLY A 66 -10.91 4.21 -19.04
C GLY A 66 -12.35 4.55 -19.50
N PRO A 67 -12.76 4.15 -20.72
CA PRO A 67 -14.12 4.39 -21.18
C PRO A 67 -15.14 3.59 -20.34
N PRO A 68 -16.35 4.14 -20.12
CA PRO A 68 -17.43 3.43 -19.43
C PRO A 68 -17.68 2.02 -20.02
N PRO A 69 -18.14 1.06 -19.20
CA PRO A 69 -18.48 -0.27 -19.69
C PRO A 69 -19.46 -0.20 -20.87
N ALA A 70 -19.30 -1.08 -21.86
CA ALA A 70 -20.25 -1.17 -22.95
C ALA A 70 -21.67 -1.49 -22.42
N PRO A 71 -22.74 -1.03 -23.09
CA PRO A 71 -24.11 -1.29 -22.65
C PRO A 71 -24.36 -2.80 -22.42
N GLY A 72 -24.81 -3.17 -21.22
CA GLY A 72 -25.02 -4.56 -20.82
C GLY A 72 -23.83 -5.22 -20.10
N HIS A 73 -22.73 -4.51 -19.90
CA HIS A 73 -21.62 -4.94 -19.05
C HIS A 73 -21.62 -4.15 -17.73
N GLU A 74 -21.60 -4.85 -16.61
CA GLU A 74 -21.48 -4.24 -15.28
C GLU A 74 -20.01 -3.84 -15.05
N GLY A 75 -19.78 -2.60 -14.64
CA GLY A 75 -18.45 -2.11 -14.26
C GLY A 75 -17.95 -2.73 -12.95
N PRO A 76 -16.67 -2.50 -12.59
CA PRO A 76 -16.16 -2.95 -11.31
C PRO A 76 -16.94 -2.34 -10.13
N VAL A 77 -17.44 -3.20 -9.24
CA VAL A 77 -17.93 -2.78 -7.93
C VAL A 77 -16.73 -2.71 -6.99
N ILE A 78 -16.49 -1.52 -6.43
CA ILE A 78 -15.44 -1.30 -5.43
C ILE A 78 -16.12 -0.96 -4.11
N GLU A 79 -15.98 -1.87 -3.15
CA GLU A 79 -16.57 -1.74 -1.82
C GLU A 79 -15.66 -2.29 -0.72
N GLY A 80 -16.00 -2.02 0.55
CA GLY A 80 -15.29 -2.59 1.71
C GLY A 80 -13.91 -1.98 1.97
N ILE A 81 -13.77 -0.68 1.75
CA ILE A 81 -12.50 0.05 1.90
C ILE A 81 -12.34 0.45 3.38
N ASN A 82 -11.37 -0.15 4.07
CA ASN A 82 -11.21 0.02 5.52
C ASN A 82 -9.87 0.68 5.85
N TYR A 83 -9.93 1.73 6.67
CA TYR A 83 -8.77 2.42 7.24
C TYR A 83 -8.93 2.45 8.76
N ARG A 84 -7.96 1.89 9.50
CA ARG A 84 -8.06 1.80 10.96
C ARG A 84 -6.72 1.99 11.64
N ASP A 85 -6.71 2.72 12.76
CA ASP A 85 -5.56 2.86 13.66
C ASP A 85 -4.31 3.38 12.92
N MET A 86 -4.45 4.53 12.27
CA MET A 86 -3.37 5.14 11.48
C MET A 86 -2.99 6.49 12.05
N VAL A 87 -1.69 6.76 12.08
CA VAL A 87 -1.15 8.08 12.41
C VAL A 87 -0.22 8.52 11.29
N ALA A 88 -0.49 9.68 10.71
CA ALA A 88 0.43 10.32 9.78
C ALA A 88 0.82 11.67 10.35
N ASP A 89 2.04 12.12 10.08
CA ASP A 89 2.52 13.43 10.50
C ASP A 89 3.28 14.08 9.34
N ASN A 90 3.38 15.40 9.38
CA ASN A 90 4.00 16.21 8.33
C ASN A 90 3.34 16.00 6.94
N VAL A 91 2.00 15.98 6.89
CA VAL A 91 1.19 15.75 5.69
C VAL A 91 0.73 17.07 5.06
N THR A 92 0.97 17.24 3.76
CA THR A 92 0.51 18.43 3.01
C THR A 92 -0.90 18.24 2.44
N TYR A 93 -1.29 17.00 2.18
CA TYR A 93 -2.55 16.64 1.54
C TYR A 93 -3.03 15.26 2.03
N PRO A 94 -3.96 15.22 3.01
CA PRO A 94 -4.42 14.00 3.68
C PRO A 94 -4.88 12.88 2.76
N ALA A 95 -5.87 13.16 1.91
CA ALA A 95 -6.33 12.16 0.96
C ALA A 95 -7.04 12.75 -0.26
N GLN A 96 -6.88 12.05 -1.38
CA GLN A 96 -7.72 12.15 -2.56
C GLN A 96 -8.41 10.80 -2.79
N LEU A 97 -9.75 10.80 -2.74
CA LEU A 97 -10.61 9.63 -2.81
C LEU A 97 -11.63 9.82 -3.94
N HIS A 98 -11.31 9.28 -5.11
CA HIS A 98 -12.13 9.44 -6.32
C HIS A 98 -12.61 8.07 -6.80
N GLY A 99 -13.92 7.88 -6.77
CA GLY A 99 -14.58 6.72 -7.37
C GLY A 99 -14.64 6.81 -8.90
N ILE A 100 -15.29 5.82 -9.51
CA ILE A 100 -15.48 5.78 -10.96
C ILE A 100 -16.77 6.53 -11.28
N SER A 101 -16.76 7.33 -12.35
CA SER A 101 -17.96 8.02 -12.82
C SER A 101 -19.09 7.02 -13.13
N GLY A 102 -20.22 7.13 -12.43
CA GLY A 102 -21.34 6.18 -12.53
C GLY A 102 -21.14 4.85 -11.79
N GLY A 103 -20.01 4.68 -11.09
CA GLY A 103 -19.66 3.53 -10.26
C GLY A 103 -18.95 3.98 -8.98
N PRO A 104 -19.69 4.58 -8.02
CA PRO A 104 -19.07 5.14 -6.82
C PRO A 104 -18.38 4.06 -5.99
N PHE A 105 -17.29 4.44 -5.33
CA PHE A 105 -16.64 3.58 -4.35
C PHE A 105 -17.43 3.65 -3.05
N THR A 106 -17.92 2.50 -2.58
CA THR A 106 -18.82 2.45 -1.42
C THR A 106 -18.20 1.68 -0.26
N GLY A 107 -18.85 1.72 0.91
CA GLY A 107 -18.38 0.97 2.06
C GLY A 107 -17.02 1.44 2.60
N PHE A 108 -16.66 2.72 2.42
CA PHE A 108 -15.56 3.30 3.17
C PHE A 108 -15.88 3.23 4.67
N CYS A 109 -14.96 2.70 5.45
CA CYS A 109 -15.00 2.76 6.91
C CYS A 109 -13.64 3.23 7.41
N ILE A 110 -13.60 4.43 7.99
CA ILE A 110 -12.37 5.04 8.52
C ILE A 110 -12.53 5.22 10.02
N SER A 111 -11.67 4.57 10.81
CA SER A 111 -11.75 4.66 12.28
C SER A 111 -10.39 4.89 12.94
N ASN A 112 -10.34 5.79 13.93
CA ASN A 112 -9.14 6.07 14.70
C ASN A 112 -7.94 6.48 13.83
N VAL A 113 -8.13 7.52 13.01
CA VAL A 113 -7.10 8.02 12.07
C VAL A 113 -6.75 9.45 12.43
N THR A 114 -5.46 9.72 12.67
CA THR A 114 -4.98 11.07 12.99
C THR A 114 -3.89 11.48 12.01
N ILE A 115 -4.07 12.62 11.36
CA ILE A 115 -3.16 13.16 10.34
C ILE A 115 -2.71 14.55 10.78
N GLY A 116 -1.44 14.65 11.18
CA GLY A 116 -0.74 15.89 11.46
C GLY A 116 -0.36 16.60 10.15
N LEU A 117 -0.82 17.83 10.00
CA LEU A 117 -0.61 18.62 8.78
C LEU A 117 0.64 19.49 8.87
N THR A 118 1.25 19.79 7.74
CA THR A 118 2.31 20.80 7.64
C THR A 118 1.74 22.23 7.67
N GLU A 119 2.60 23.22 7.95
CA GLU A 119 2.23 24.64 7.88
C GLU A 119 1.83 25.07 6.45
N GLU A 120 2.41 24.43 5.43
CA GLU A 120 2.12 24.67 4.00
C GLU A 120 1.01 23.77 3.45
N SER A 121 0.22 23.14 4.33
CA SER A 121 -0.82 22.21 3.93
C SER A 121 -1.91 22.86 3.07
N ARG A 122 -2.49 22.07 2.16
CA ARG A 122 -3.55 22.55 1.27
C ARG A 122 -4.81 22.88 2.07
N LYS A 123 -5.54 23.92 1.62
CA LYS A 123 -6.83 24.31 2.20
C LYS A 123 -7.87 23.19 2.09
N GLN A 124 -7.90 22.51 0.95
CA GLN A 124 -8.69 21.30 0.78
C GLN A 124 -7.85 20.11 1.22
N GLN A 125 -8.25 19.52 2.34
CA GLN A 125 -7.53 18.42 3.00
C GLN A 125 -8.01 17.04 2.52
N TRP A 126 -9.30 16.95 2.26
CA TRP A 126 -9.95 15.77 1.69
C TRP A 126 -10.59 16.16 0.36
N ASP A 127 -10.14 15.53 -0.70
CA ASP A 127 -10.73 15.65 -2.02
C ASP A 127 -11.49 14.37 -2.32
N CYS A 128 -12.81 14.45 -2.34
CA CYS A 128 -13.69 13.31 -2.45
C CYS A 128 -14.64 13.51 -3.62
N ASP A 129 -14.77 12.48 -4.45
CA ASP A 129 -15.67 12.46 -5.58
C ASP A 129 -16.18 11.02 -5.79
N GLU A 130 -17.48 10.84 -5.98
CA GLU A 130 -18.10 9.51 -6.17
C GLU A 130 -17.67 8.46 -5.12
N VAL A 131 -17.62 8.85 -3.85
CA VAL A 131 -17.32 7.96 -2.71
C VAL A 131 -18.42 7.99 -1.67
N GLN A 132 -18.58 6.90 -0.91
CA GLN A 132 -19.55 6.81 0.19
C GLN A 132 -19.02 5.96 1.34
N GLY A 133 -19.25 6.42 2.57
CA GLY A 133 -18.92 5.65 3.75
C GLY A 133 -19.12 6.37 5.07
N ILE A 134 -18.53 5.80 6.13
CA ILE A 134 -18.66 6.24 7.51
C ILE A 134 -17.30 6.45 8.16
N THR A 135 -17.20 7.43 9.05
CA THR A 135 -15.97 7.77 9.76
C THR A 135 -16.18 7.80 11.28
N SER A 136 -15.16 7.49 12.09
CA SER A 136 -15.21 7.62 13.55
C SER A 136 -13.83 7.95 14.12
N ARG A 137 -13.70 9.05 14.86
CA ARG A 137 -12.40 9.56 15.37
C ARG A 137 -11.38 9.73 14.24
N VAL A 138 -11.71 10.56 13.26
CA VAL A 138 -10.81 10.92 12.16
C VAL A 138 -10.45 12.40 12.28
N THR A 139 -9.17 12.73 12.17
CA THR A 139 -8.69 14.11 12.20
C THR A 139 -7.60 14.29 11.14
N PRO A 140 -7.68 15.32 10.28
CA PRO A 140 -8.74 16.32 10.20
C PRO A 140 -10.05 15.74 9.65
N GLN A 141 -11.15 16.46 9.84
CA GLN A 141 -12.48 16.00 9.44
C GLN A 141 -12.53 15.71 7.93
N PRO A 142 -12.99 14.50 7.53
CA PRO A 142 -13.19 14.17 6.12
C PRO A 142 -14.28 14.99 5.42
N CYS A 143 -14.37 14.82 4.11
CA CYS A 143 -15.44 15.36 3.26
C CYS A 143 -16.83 14.82 3.64
N ASP A 144 -17.89 15.54 3.25
CA ASP A 144 -19.28 15.20 3.61
C ASP A 144 -19.79 13.88 3.02
N LEU A 145 -19.13 13.38 1.96
CA LEU A 145 -19.39 12.06 1.38
C LEU A 145 -19.02 10.90 2.33
N LEU A 146 -18.24 11.18 3.38
CA LEU A 146 -17.83 10.24 4.43
C LEU A 146 -18.44 10.65 5.77
N SER A 147 -19.64 10.12 6.03
CA SER A 147 -20.48 10.55 7.15
C SER A 147 -19.83 10.27 8.51
N PRO A 148 -19.69 11.27 9.40
CA PRO A 148 -19.17 11.05 10.74
C PRO A 148 -20.20 10.33 11.62
N SER A 149 -19.78 9.21 12.20
CA SER A 149 -20.54 8.49 13.22
C SER A 149 -20.29 9.09 14.60
N LYS A 150 -21.37 9.20 15.37
CA LYS A 150 -21.29 9.52 16.81
C LYS A 150 -20.84 8.32 17.65
N GLU A 151 -20.98 7.12 17.11
CA GLU A 151 -20.55 5.89 17.76
C GLU A 151 -19.08 5.62 17.46
N ILE A 152 -18.42 4.94 18.40
CA ILE A 152 -17.08 4.42 18.19
C ILE A 152 -17.21 3.24 17.23
N LEU A 153 -16.82 3.46 15.98
CA LEU A 153 -16.75 2.40 14.99
C LEU A 153 -15.42 1.67 15.10
N ASN A 154 -15.46 0.38 14.84
CA ASN A 154 -14.30 -0.46 14.57
C ASN A 154 -14.45 -0.92 13.12
N CYS A 155 -13.59 -0.46 12.22
CA CYS A 155 -13.60 -0.84 10.81
C CYS A 155 -12.77 -2.12 10.62
N PRO A 156 -13.39 -3.32 10.58
CA PRO A 156 -12.64 -4.56 10.49
C PRO A 156 -12.02 -4.69 9.10
N PHE A 157 -10.78 -5.17 9.04
CA PHE A 157 -10.18 -5.55 7.77
C PHE A 157 -10.87 -6.79 7.18
N PRO A 158 -10.90 -6.93 5.84
CA PRO A 158 -11.33 -8.16 5.20
C PRO A 158 -10.57 -9.37 5.77
N LYS A 159 -11.28 -10.49 5.95
CA LYS A 159 -10.67 -11.76 6.41
C LYS A 159 -10.20 -12.63 5.25
N ASP A 160 -10.59 -12.27 4.03
CA ASP A 160 -10.22 -13.01 2.83
C ASP A 160 -8.76 -12.69 2.51
N LEU A 161 -7.90 -13.68 2.69
CA LEU A 161 -6.49 -13.55 2.37
C LEU A 161 -6.29 -13.72 0.86
N LEU A 162 -5.55 -12.80 0.25
CA LEU A 162 -5.14 -12.95 -1.14
C LEU A 162 -3.95 -13.91 -1.22
N PRO A 163 -3.80 -14.72 -2.29
CA PRO A 163 -2.67 -15.65 -2.42
C PRO A 163 -1.27 -15.03 -2.24
N ILE A 164 -1.14 -13.74 -2.56
CA ILE A 164 0.12 -12.98 -2.40
C ILE A 164 0.51 -12.79 -0.92
N GLU A 165 -0.43 -12.84 0.00
CA GLU A 165 -0.16 -12.68 1.44
C GLU A 165 0.61 -13.87 2.04
N ASP A 166 0.65 -15.00 1.32
CA ASP A 166 1.48 -16.16 1.68
C ASP A 166 2.90 -16.09 1.13
N VAL A 167 3.24 -15.08 0.30
CA VAL A 167 4.58 -14.97 -0.29
C VAL A 167 5.59 -14.53 0.77
N LYS A 168 6.60 -15.38 0.98
CA LYS A 168 7.66 -15.14 1.96
C LYS A 168 8.83 -14.41 1.30
N LEU A 169 9.20 -13.26 1.85
CA LEU A 169 10.45 -12.58 1.51
C LEU A 169 11.63 -13.51 1.81
N ARG A 170 12.48 -13.73 0.80
CA ARG A 170 13.73 -14.47 0.97
C ARG A 170 14.86 -13.48 1.20
N ILE A 171 15.83 -13.87 2.01
CA ILE A 171 17.08 -13.12 2.16
C ILE A 171 18.06 -13.71 1.15
N CYS A 172 18.39 -12.92 0.14
CA CYS A 172 19.44 -13.24 -0.81
C CYS A 172 20.76 -12.67 -0.29
N SER A 173 21.81 -13.48 -0.30
CA SER A 173 23.16 -13.03 0.01
C SER A 173 23.95 -12.99 -1.29
N TYR A 174 24.45 -11.81 -1.67
CA TYR A 174 25.41 -11.71 -2.77
C TYR A 174 26.74 -11.21 -2.24
N CYS A 175 27.82 -11.81 -2.74
CA CYS A 175 29.16 -11.49 -2.32
C CYS A 175 29.95 -10.91 -3.47
N GLU A 176 30.49 -9.71 -3.27
CA GLU A 176 31.41 -9.07 -4.20
C GLU A 176 32.83 -9.32 -3.74
N THR A 177 33.70 -9.74 -4.67
CA THR A 177 35.14 -9.67 -4.48
C THR A 177 35.57 -8.22 -4.64
N THR A 178 35.86 -7.56 -3.53
CA THR A 178 36.52 -6.24 -3.58
C THR A 178 37.95 -6.41 -4.05
N SER A 179 38.47 -5.47 -4.84
CA SER A 179 39.85 -5.47 -5.36
C SER A 179 40.95 -5.31 -4.27
N GLY A 180 40.63 -5.53 -3.00
CA GLY A 180 41.56 -5.50 -1.87
C GLY A 180 41.94 -6.92 -1.47
N MET A 181 43.24 -7.20 -1.42
CA MET A 181 43.76 -8.47 -0.92
C MET A 181 43.89 -8.44 0.61
N VAL A 182 43.51 -9.52 1.28
CA VAL A 182 43.72 -9.70 2.72
C VAL A 182 44.95 -10.58 2.93
N ALA A 183 45.96 -10.05 3.63
CA ALA A 183 47.14 -10.81 4.01
C ALA A 183 46.89 -11.55 5.33
N ARG A 184 47.08 -12.87 5.35
CA ARG A 184 47.17 -13.67 6.60
C ARG A 184 48.59 -14.16 6.80
N THR A 185 49.16 -13.88 7.97
CA THR A 185 50.48 -14.39 8.36
C THR A 185 50.33 -15.76 9.01
N ILE A 186 50.84 -16.80 8.36
CA ILE A 186 50.90 -18.15 8.91
C ILE A 186 52.23 -18.28 9.69
N HIS A 187 52.15 -18.66 10.96
CA HIS A 187 53.30 -18.94 11.82
C HIS A 187 53.76 -20.38 11.66
#